data_AF-A0A0Q3Q5T3-F1
#
_entry.id   AF-A0A0Q3Q5T3-F1
#
_cell.length_a   1.000
_cell.length_b   1.000
_cell.length_c   1.000
_cell.angle_alpha   90.00
_cell.angle_beta   90.00
_cell.angle_gamma   90.00
#
_symmetry.space_group_name_H-M   'P 1'
#
loop_
_entity.id
_entity.type
_entity.pdbx_description
1 polymer ?
#
loop_
_entity_poly.entity_id
_entity_poly.type
_entity_poly.pdbx_seq_one_letter_code
_entity_poly.pdbx_strand_id
1 'polypeptide(L)'
;MVGVVGKYKVPNISLDVLKPSFAEILLESHMVMIQGNTALKPKDNEVTSKPWHWPINYQGLRFSGVNETDYRVYLLGNPVIWWLNLITIGLYLLITVFTAVALKRGVQLTSELKGITWDTLLKFFAGFWTPSATARKVYGAGFLALVLLIIYSFYLFHPLSYGIVGPMASDPSSPMAGLRWMDSWEF
;
A
#
# COMPACT_ATOMS: atom_id res chain seq x y z
N MET A 1 5.94 32.84 -70.18
CA MET A 1 4.92 31.81 -69.87
C MET A 1 4.49 32.00 -68.43
N VAL A 2 3.26 32.46 -68.19
CA VAL A 2 2.73 32.68 -66.84
C VAL A 2 1.83 31.48 -66.50
N GLY A 3 2.19 30.72 -65.47
CA GLY A 3 1.45 29.54 -65.02
C GLY A 3 0.12 29.92 -64.37
N VAL A 4 -0.97 29.32 -64.84
CA VAL A 4 -2.30 29.48 -64.27
C VAL A 4 -2.36 28.68 -62.97
N VAL A 5 -2.41 29.35 -61.83
CA VAL A 5 -2.66 28.72 -60.53
C VAL A 5 -4.15 28.42 -60.41
N GLY A 6 -4.53 27.14 -60.61
CA GLY A 6 -5.89 26.68 -60.39
C GLY A 6 -6.30 26.84 -58.92
N LYS A 7 -7.41 27.54 -58.66
CA LYS A 7 -8.01 27.61 -57.32
C LYS A 7 -8.67 26.28 -57.01
N TYR A 8 -8.05 25.46 -56.16
CA TYR A 8 -8.67 24.24 -55.65
C TYR A 8 -9.82 24.61 -54.70
N LYS A 9 -11.07 24.30 -55.09
CA LYS A 9 -12.27 24.48 -54.26
C LYS A 9 -12.48 23.20 -53.43
N VAL A 10 -12.35 23.31 -52.12
CA VAL A 10 -12.54 22.18 -51.21
C VAL A 10 -14.04 21.82 -51.16
N PRO A 11 -14.44 20.55 -51.31
CA PRO A 11 -15.83 20.14 -51.27
C PRO A 11 -16.47 20.48 -49.91
N ASN A 12 -17.69 21.01 -49.95
CA ASN A 12 -18.45 21.37 -48.75
C ASN A 12 -19.04 20.09 -48.14
N ILE A 13 -18.33 19.52 -47.16
CA ILE A 13 -18.80 18.36 -46.39
C ILE A 13 -19.57 18.84 -45.14
N SER A 14 -20.64 18.12 -44.77
CA SER A 14 -21.36 18.41 -43.52
C SER A 14 -20.53 17.98 -42.32
N LEU A 15 -20.54 18.79 -41.26
CA LEU A 15 -19.81 18.53 -40.01
C LEU A 15 -20.26 17.24 -39.31
N ASP A 16 -21.44 16.72 -39.63
CA ASP A 16 -21.95 15.44 -39.11
C ASP A 16 -21.17 14.22 -39.62
N VAL A 17 -20.51 14.32 -40.78
CA VAL A 17 -19.61 13.28 -41.31
C VAL A 17 -18.31 13.19 -40.49
N LEU A 18 -17.92 14.29 -39.83
CA LEU A 18 -16.70 14.37 -39.02
C LEU A 18 -16.94 14.03 -37.54
N LYS A 19 -18.17 13.77 -37.12
CA LYS A 19 -18.46 13.37 -35.73
C LYS A 19 -18.01 11.93 -35.51
N PRO A 20 -17.00 11.69 -34.64
CA PRO A 20 -16.60 10.33 -34.34
C PRO A 20 -17.70 9.62 -33.55
N SER A 21 -17.83 8.32 -33.81
CA SER A 21 -18.64 7.41 -33.01
C SER A 21 -18.04 7.23 -31.61
N PHE A 22 -18.85 6.74 -30.68
CA PHE A 22 -18.38 6.45 -29.32
C PHE A 22 -17.18 5.50 -29.30
N ALA A 23 -17.16 4.48 -30.16
CA ALA A 23 -16.07 3.51 -30.23
C ALA A 23 -14.76 4.16 -30.71
N GLU A 24 -14.83 5.08 -31.67
CA GLU A 24 -13.68 5.84 -32.13
C GLU A 24 -13.13 6.74 -31.03
N ILE A 25 -14.01 7.46 -30.30
CA ILE A 25 -13.61 8.27 -29.14
C ILE A 25 -12.98 7.40 -28.04
N LEU A 26 -13.54 6.22 -27.77
CA LEU A 26 -13.02 5.29 -26.78
C LEU A 26 -11.61 4.80 -27.15
N LEU A 27 -11.40 4.41 -28.41
CA LEU A 27 -10.11 3.94 -28.89
C LEU A 27 -9.08 5.08 -28.92
N GLU A 28 -9.44 6.23 -29.47
CA GLU A 28 -8.56 7.40 -29.54
C GLU A 28 -8.15 7.86 -28.15
N SER A 29 -9.09 7.93 -27.20
CA SER A 29 -8.78 8.32 -25.81
C SER A 29 -7.82 7.34 -25.13
N HIS A 30 -8.01 6.02 -25.28
CA HIS A 30 -7.08 5.03 -24.70
C HIS A 30 -5.70 5.10 -25.36
N MET A 31 -5.63 5.31 -26.67
CA MET A 31 -4.36 5.50 -27.36
C MET A 31 -3.61 6.72 -26.81
N VAL A 32 -4.30 7.86 -26.64
CA VAL A 32 -3.70 9.09 -26.09
C VAL A 32 -3.31 8.91 -24.62
N MET A 33 -4.11 8.20 -23.81
CA MET A 33 -3.75 7.88 -22.42
C MET A 33 -2.50 7.00 -22.34
N ILE A 34 -2.36 5.99 -23.20
CA ILE A 34 -1.19 5.11 -23.25
C ILE A 34 0.05 5.88 -23.71
N GLN A 35 -0.08 6.73 -24.74
CA GLN A 35 1.00 7.59 -25.20
C GLN A 35 1.43 8.58 -24.11
N GLY A 36 0.46 9.20 -23.43
CA GLY A 36 0.70 10.06 -22.28
C GLY A 36 1.47 9.33 -21.17
N ASN A 37 1.03 8.12 -20.79
CA ASN A 37 1.70 7.29 -19.78
C ASN A 37 3.13 6.90 -20.18
N THR A 38 3.39 6.69 -21.47
CA THR A 38 4.73 6.37 -21.99
C THR A 38 5.67 7.58 -21.94
N ALA A 39 5.11 8.80 -22.05
CA ALA A 39 5.87 10.04 -21.96
C ALA A 39 6.17 10.46 -20.50
N LEU A 40 5.52 9.84 -19.50
CA LEU A 40 5.82 10.07 -18.08
C LEU A 40 7.17 9.44 -17.73
N LYS A 41 8.22 10.26 -17.82
CA LYS A 41 9.55 9.90 -17.30
C LYS A 41 9.71 10.45 -15.88
N PRO A 42 10.37 9.71 -14.97
CA PRO A 42 10.73 10.26 -13.67
C PRO A 42 11.52 11.55 -13.86
N LYS A 43 11.19 12.57 -13.08
CA LYS A 43 11.95 13.81 -13.09
C LYS A 43 13.29 13.59 -12.40
N ASP A 44 14.37 14.11 -12.99
CA ASP A 44 15.69 14.05 -12.37
C ASP A 44 15.64 14.75 -11.00
N ASN A 45 16.15 14.07 -9.96
CA ASN A 45 16.19 14.50 -8.56
C ASN A 45 14.86 14.44 -7.78
N GLU A 46 13.81 13.81 -8.31
CA GLU A 46 12.60 13.52 -7.53
C GLU A 46 12.73 12.18 -6.81
N VAL A 47 12.62 12.19 -5.48
CA VAL A 47 12.77 10.97 -4.66
C VAL A 47 11.47 10.17 -4.69
N THR A 48 11.22 9.47 -5.80
CA THR A 48 10.08 8.54 -5.92
C THR A 48 10.37 7.22 -5.20
N SER A 49 9.37 6.68 -4.51
CA SER A 49 9.48 5.36 -3.87
C SER A 49 9.58 4.23 -4.92
N LYS A 50 10.23 3.13 -4.55
CA LYS A 50 10.32 1.92 -5.38
C LYS A 50 9.23 0.93 -4.94
N PRO A 51 8.75 0.03 -5.82
CA PRO A 51 7.69 -0.93 -5.46
C PRO A 51 7.99 -1.78 -4.21
N TRP A 52 9.26 -2.13 -3.97
CA TRP A 52 9.66 -2.90 -2.79
C TRP A 52 9.67 -2.06 -1.50
N HIS A 53 9.64 -0.72 -1.56
CA HIS A 53 9.52 0.14 -0.39
C HIS A 53 8.16 -0.03 0.30
N TRP A 54 7.10 -0.34 -0.46
CA TRP A 54 5.73 -0.27 0.05
C TRP A 54 5.42 -1.37 1.07
N PRO A 55 5.73 -2.66 0.83
CA PRO A 55 5.43 -3.73 1.77
C PRO A 55 6.05 -3.53 3.16
N ILE A 56 7.25 -2.97 3.21
CA ILE A 56 7.99 -2.71 4.46
C ILE A 56 7.72 -1.31 5.03
N ASN A 57 6.90 -0.50 4.35
CA ASN A 57 6.61 0.89 4.69
C ASN A 57 7.88 1.76 4.79
N TYR A 58 8.86 1.53 3.90
CA TYR A 58 10.20 2.11 3.98
C TYR A 58 10.21 3.62 3.77
N GLN A 59 9.48 4.12 2.79
CA GLN A 59 9.46 5.54 2.46
C GLN A 59 8.01 5.98 2.25
N GLY A 60 7.64 7.08 2.91
CA GLY A 60 6.34 7.72 2.72
C GLY A 60 6.39 8.78 1.62
N LEU A 61 5.34 9.56 1.52
CA LEU A 61 5.21 10.65 0.55
C LEU A 61 4.71 11.91 1.25
N ARG A 62 5.40 13.04 1.04
CA ARG A 62 4.93 14.35 1.50
C ARG A 62 3.75 14.77 0.63
N PHE A 63 2.57 14.98 1.24
CA PHE A 63 1.35 15.36 0.53
C PHE A 63 1.16 16.87 0.52
N SER A 64 1.54 17.56 1.60
CA SER A 64 1.45 19.03 1.69
C SER A 64 2.53 19.62 2.60
N GLY A 65 2.86 20.90 2.33
CA GLY A 65 3.74 21.72 3.16
C GLY A 65 5.21 21.32 3.07
N VAL A 66 6.08 22.32 2.89
CA VAL A 66 7.53 22.12 2.87
C VAL A 66 8.20 22.86 4.03
N ASN A 67 7.55 23.89 4.57
CA ASN A 67 8.08 24.72 5.64
C ASN A 67 7.67 24.20 7.03
N GLU A 68 8.40 24.62 8.05
CA GLU A 68 8.16 24.27 9.46
C GLU A 68 6.91 24.94 10.05
N THR A 69 6.49 26.07 9.46
CA THR A 69 5.33 26.86 9.88
C THR A 69 4.02 26.40 9.27
N ASP A 70 4.08 25.58 8.22
CA ASP A 70 2.91 25.16 7.46
C ASP A 70 2.31 23.88 8.04
N TYR A 71 1.01 23.71 7.84
CA TYR A 71 0.32 22.47 8.15
C TYR A 71 0.72 21.38 7.16
N ARG A 72 1.35 20.31 7.64
CA ARG A 72 1.91 19.24 6.78
C ARG A 72 1.12 17.95 6.90
N VAL A 73 0.83 17.30 5.78
CA VAL A 73 0.28 15.96 5.72
C VAL A 73 1.31 15.04 5.08
N TYR A 74 1.59 13.92 5.75
CA TYR A 74 2.56 12.94 5.29
C TYR A 74 1.90 11.58 5.12
N LEU A 75 1.89 11.10 3.89
CA LEU A 75 1.35 9.80 3.54
C LEU A 75 2.34 8.71 3.97
N LEU A 76 2.05 8.07 5.08
CA LEU A 76 2.74 6.88 5.56
C LEU A 76 1.72 5.85 6.03
N GLY A 77 1.94 4.59 5.69
CA GLY A 77 1.14 3.52 6.26
C GLY A 77 1.35 3.41 7.77
N ASN A 78 0.38 2.90 8.51
CA ASN A 78 0.61 2.60 9.94
C ASN A 78 1.66 1.49 10.06
N PRO A 79 2.87 1.76 10.57
CA PRO A 79 3.98 0.81 10.53
C PRO A 79 3.71 -0.44 11.35
N VAL A 80 2.97 -0.34 12.45
CA VAL A 80 2.57 -1.50 13.27
C VAL A 80 1.73 -2.46 12.43
N ILE A 81 0.76 -1.94 11.68
CA ILE A 81 -0.13 -2.76 10.85
C ILE A 81 0.63 -3.37 9.66
N TRP A 82 1.46 -2.59 8.97
CA TRP A 82 2.25 -3.09 7.85
C TRP A 82 3.21 -4.20 8.27
N TRP A 83 3.93 -4.03 9.38
CA TRP A 83 4.86 -5.05 9.86
C TRP A 83 4.15 -6.28 10.40
N LEU A 84 3.03 -6.13 11.11
CA LEU A 84 2.19 -7.27 11.51
C LEU A 84 1.66 -8.05 10.30
N ASN A 85 1.31 -7.36 9.21
CA ASN A 85 0.90 -8.00 7.97
C ASN A 85 2.05 -8.80 7.34
N LEU A 86 3.25 -8.22 7.24
CA LEU A 86 4.44 -8.94 6.74
C LEU A 86 4.78 -10.18 7.58
N ILE A 87 4.74 -10.05 8.90
CA ILE A 87 4.94 -11.17 9.83
C ILE A 87 3.89 -12.25 9.56
N THR A 88 2.62 -11.87 9.41
CA THR A 88 1.52 -12.81 9.15
C THR A 88 1.71 -13.55 7.82
N ILE A 89 2.14 -12.86 6.76
CA ILE A 89 2.48 -13.48 5.47
C ILE A 89 3.62 -14.50 5.64
N GLY A 90 4.69 -14.11 6.33
CA GLY A 90 5.82 -15.01 6.60
C GLY A 90 5.40 -16.26 7.38
N LEU A 91 4.61 -16.10 8.45
CA LEU A 91 4.09 -17.20 9.24
C LEU A 91 3.17 -18.13 8.44
N TYR A 92 2.30 -17.56 7.61
CA TYR A 92 1.44 -18.32 6.72
C TYR A 92 2.25 -19.20 5.75
N LEU A 93 3.28 -18.64 5.12
CA LEU A 93 4.16 -19.40 4.23
C LEU A 93 4.90 -20.52 4.97
N LEU A 94 5.44 -20.23 6.15
CA LEU A 94 6.14 -21.23 6.98
C LEU A 94 5.22 -22.40 7.36
N ILE A 95 4.00 -22.11 7.83
CA ILE A 95 3.03 -23.15 8.20
C ILE A 95 2.57 -23.94 6.97
N THR A 96 2.37 -23.28 5.84
CA THR A 96 2.00 -23.94 4.58
C THR A 96 3.11 -24.89 4.12
N VAL A 97 4.38 -24.45 4.15
CA VAL A 97 5.53 -25.29 3.80
C VAL A 97 5.68 -26.46 4.77
N PHE A 98 5.60 -26.20 6.07
CA PHE A 98 5.67 -27.24 7.10
C PHE A 98 4.58 -28.30 6.90
N THR A 99 3.33 -27.86 6.69
CA THR A 99 2.19 -28.75 6.45
C THR A 99 2.38 -29.56 5.17
N ALA A 100 2.84 -28.94 4.08
CA ALA A 100 3.12 -29.64 2.84
C ALA A 100 4.20 -30.71 3.01
N VAL A 101 5.28 -30.43 3.75
CA VAL A 101 6.34 -31.40 4.04
C VAL A 101 5.84 -32.52 4.95
N ALA A 102 5.06 -32.21 5.99
CA ALA A 102 4.50 -33.20 6.91
C ALA A 102 3.56 -34.19 6.20
N LEU A 103 2.68 -33.68 5.33
CA LEU A 103 1.81 -34.50 4.48
C LEU A 103 2.62 -35.40 3.55
N LYS A 104 3.68 -34.87 2.91
CA LYS A 104 4.57 -35.68 2.06
C LYS A 104 5.35 -36.75 2.83
N ARG A 105 5.62 -36.54 4.12
CA ARG A 105 6.26 -37.52 5.01
C ARG A 105 5.31 -38.56 5.60
N GLY A 106 4.02 -38.53 5.24
CA GLY A 106 3.02 -39.49 5.72
C GLY A 106 2.51 -39.21 7.13
N VAL A 107 2.75 -38.01 7.68
CA VAL A 107 2.17 -37.61 8.97
C VAL A 107 0.67 -37.42 8.79
N GLN A 108 -0.13 -38.15 9.58
CA GLN A 108 -1.58 -38.02 9.58
C GLN A 108 -1.98 -36.73 10.31
N LEU A 109 -2.09 -35.62 9.56
CA LEU A 109 -2.70 -34.41 10.09
C LEU A 109 -4.21 -34.63 10.28
N THR A 110 -4.72 -34.25 11.45
CA THR A 110 -6.17 -34.20 11.72
C THR A 110 -6.85 -33.27 10.71
N SER A 111 -8.14 -33.53 10.43
CA SER A 111 -8.94 -32.71 9.50
C SER A 111 -8.94 -31.22 9.86
N GLU A 112 -8.86 -30.91 11.16
CA GLU A 112 -8.74 -29.53 11.66
C GLU A 112 -7.42 -28.86 11.26
N LEU A 113 -6.31 -29.61 11.18
CA LEU A 113 -4.99 -29.08 10.84
C LEU A 113 -4.74 -29.07 9.31
N LYS A 114 -5.54 -29.82 8.54
CA LYS A 114 -5.54 -29.78 7.06
C LYS A 114 -6.19 -28.51 6.51
N GLY A 115 -7.14 -27.93 7.24
CA GLY A 115 -7.60 -26.57 6.97
C GLY A 115 -6.57 -25.58 7.48
N ILE A 116 -5.99 -24.76 6.60
CA ILE A 116 -5.21 -23.58 7.01
C ILE A 116 -6.19 -22.52 7.52
N THR A 117 -6.86 -22.79 8.64
CA THR A 117 -7.77 -21.87 9.33
C THR A 117 -7.03 -21.11 10.42
N TRP A 118 -7.64 -20.02 10.90
CA TRP A 118 -7.09 -19.25 12.02
C TRP A 118 -6.85 -20.10 13.28
N ASP A 119 -7.67 -21.12 13.50
CA ASP A 119 -7.49 -22.07 14.59
C ASP A 119 -6.17 -22.87 14.51
N THR A 120 -5.69 -23.19 13.30
CA THR A 120 -4.43 -23.91 13.08
C THR A 120 -3.23 -23.03 13.41
N LEU A 121 -3.26 -21.74 13.03
CA LEU A 121 -2.26 -20.75 13.40
C LEU A 121 -2.22 -20.57 14.92
N LEU A 122 -3.37 -20.35 15.55
CA LEU A 122 -3.48 -20.17 16.99
C LEU A 122 -3.06 -21.42 17.77
N LYS A 123 -3.42 -22.62 17.32
CA LYS A 123 -2.98 -23.89 17.93
C LYS A 123 -1.50 -24.18 17.71
N PHE A 124 -0.89 -23.69 16.63
CA PHE A 124 0.56 -23.81 16.42
C PHE A 124 1.33 -22.93 17.41
N PHE A 125 0.86 -21.70 17.67
CA PHE A 125 1.47 -20.80 18.66
C PHE A 125 1.10 -21.13 20.12
N ALA A 126 -0.15 -21.54 20.37
CA ALA A 126 -0.67 -21.85 21.70
C ALA A 126 -0.48 -23.33 22.10
N GLY A 127 -0.11 -24.21 21.15
CA GLY A 127 0.02 -25.66 21.35
C GLY A 127 1.08 -26.08 22.35
N PHE A 128 1.88 -25.15 22.86
CA PHE A 128 2.85 -25.40 23.92
C PHE A 128 2.24 -25.23 25.34
N TRP A 129 1.17 -24.45 25.50
CA TRP A 129 0.61 -24.14 26.81
C TRP A 129 -0.91 -23.96 26.72
N THR A 130 -1.72 -24.93 27.18
CA THR A 130 -2.85 -24.76 28.14
C THR A 130 -4.10 -25.65 27.94
N PRO A 131 -4.82 -25.98 29.04
CA PRO A 131 -6.17 -26.58 29.02
C PRO A 131 -7.23 -25.70 28.32
N SER A 132 -8.28 -26.31 27.78
CA SER A 132 -9.28 -25.67 26.90
C SER A 132 -9.96 -24.40 27.45
N ALA A 133 -10.19 -24.32 28.77
CA ALA A 133 -10.77 -23.13 29.40
C ALA A 133 -9.78 -21.96 29.54
N THR A 134 -8.51 -22.27 29.83
CA THR A 134 -7.44 -21.27 29.92
C THR A 134 -7.03 -20.80 28.52
N ALA A 135 -6.96 -21.71 27.55
CA ALA A 135 -6.68 -21.39 26.15
C ALA A 135 -7.67 -20.36 25.57
N ARG A 136 -8.97 -20.51 25.87
CA ARG A 136 -10.00 -19.54 25.43
C ARG A 136 -9.82 -18.15 26.05
N LYS A 137 -9.44 -18.07 27.33
CA LYS A 137 -9.16 -16.79 28.00
C LYS A 137 -7.90 -16.12 27.46
N VAL A 138 -6.83 -16.90 27.26
CA VAL A 138 -5.57 -16.42 26.67
C VAL A 138 -5.81 -15.90 25.25
N TYR A 139 -6.56 -16.65 24.44
CA TYR A 139 -6.95 -16.22 23.10
C TYR A 139 -7.73 -14.90 23.12
N GLY A 140 -8.78 -14.81 23.95
CA GLY A 140 -9.59 -13.60 24.05
C GLY A 140 -8.78 -12.38 24.52
N ALA A 141 -7.90 -12.57 25.51
CA ALA A 141 -7.01 -11.53 26.00
C ALA A 141 -6.00 -11.09 24.92
N GLY A 142 -5.41 -12.04 24.19
CA GLY A 142 -4.50 -11.76 23.08
C GLY A 142 -5.18 -11.00 21.93
N PHE A 143 -6.40 -11.40 21.56
CA PHE A 143 -7.19 -10.69 20.57
C PHE A 143 -7.52 -9.26 21.00
N LEU A 144 -7.96 -9.07 22.25
CA LEU A 144 -8.23 -7.75 22.80
C LEU A 144 -6.96 -6.88 22.81
N ALA A 145 -5.83 -7.44 23.25
CA ALA A 145 -4.55 -6.75 23.24
C ALA A 145 -4.13 -6.32 21.83
N LEU A 146 -4.34 -7.18 20.82
CA LEU A 146 -4.10 -6.85 19.42
C LEU A 146 -5.00 -5.71 18.93
N VAL A 147 -6.29 -5.73 19.25
CA VAL A 147 -7.23 -4.65 18.90
C VAL A 147 -6.81 -3.33 19.56
N LEU A 148 -6.47 -3.37 20.86
CA LEU A 148 -6.00 -2.19 21.58
C LEU A 148 -4.68 -1.65 21.00
N LEU A 149 -3.74 -2.53 20.63
CA LEU A 149 -2.50 -2.15 19.96
C LEU A 149 -2.77 -1.46 18.63
N ILE A 150 -3.70 -1.98 17.82
CA ILE A 150 -4.09 -1.35 16.55
C ILE A 150 -4.68 0.04 16.81
N ILE A 151 -5.64 0.18 17.72
CA ILE A 151 -6.26 1.47 18.07
C ILE A 151 -5.20 2.46 18.57
N TYR A 152 -4.33 2.02 19.48
CA TYR A 152 -3.26 2.85 20.03
C TYR A 152 -2.27 3.30 18.93
N SER A 153 -1.89 2.41 18.01
CA SER A 153 -1.02 2.76 16.90
C SER A 153 -1.66 3.82 15.98
N PHE A 154 -2.97 3.74 15.73
CA PHE A 154 -3.69 4.77 14.98
C PHE A 154 -3.67 6.11 15.72
N TYR A 155 -3.92 6.10 17.02
CA TYR A 155 -3.85 7.31 17.84
C TYR A 155 -2.45 7.94 17.79
N LEU A 156 -1.40 7.12 17.85
CA LEU A 156 -0.01 7.57 17.81
C LEU A 156 0.36 8.24 16.47
N PHE A 157 -0.07 7.65 15.34
CA PHE A 157 0.28 8.11 13.99
C PHE A 157 -0.78 9.00 13.33
N HIS A 158 -1.91 9.30 14.01
CA HIS A 158 -2.96 10.17 13.47
C HIS A 158 -2.47 11.53 12.95
N PRO A 159 -1.46 12.21 13.55
CA PRO A 159 -1.03 13.52 13.07
C PRO A 159 -0.47 13.45 11.65
N LEU A 160 0.05 12.32 11.20
CA LEU A 160 0.54 12.19 9.82
C LEU A 160 -0.58 12.38 8.78
N SER A 161 -1.79 11.92 9.10
CA SER A 161 -2.96 11.98 8.22
C SER A 161 -3.81 13.22 8.45
N TYR A 162 -4.04 13.59 9.71
CA TYR A 162 -4.86 14.74 10.04
C TYR A 162 -4.08 16.03 9.93
N GLY A 163 -2.77 15.98 10.20
CA GLY A 163 -1.77 16.98 9.90
C GLY A 163 -0.87 17.34 11.10
N ILE A 164 0.35 17.75 10.76
CA ILE A 164 1.48 17.99 11.66
C ILE A 164 1.80 19.48 11.65
N VAL A 165 2.16 20.01 12.81
CA VAL A 165 2.66 21.38 12.98
C VAL A 165 3.97 21.34 13.76
N GLY A 166 4.90 22.23 13.41
CA GLY A 166 6.17 22.40 14.09
C GLY A 166 7.36 21.81 13.33
N PRO A 167 8.53 21.70 14.00
CA PRO A 167 9.76 21.27 13.36
C PRO A 167 9.66 19.83 12.86
N MET A 168 10.46 19.50 11.85
CA MET A 168 10.53 18.15 11.27
C MET A 168 10.91 17.12 12.34
N ALA A 169 10.46 15.87 12.19
CA ALA A 169 10.79 14.78 13.11
C ALA A 169 12.29 14.43 13.15
N SER A 170 13.10 14.97 12.23
CA SER A 170 14.55 14.93 12.31
C SER A 170 15.14 15.80 13.42
N ASP A 171 14.41 16.84 13.84
CA ASP A 171 14.80 17.69 14.95
C ASP A 171 14.43 17.01 16.28
N PRO A 172 15.39 16.80 17.22
CA PRO A 172 15.12 16.23 18.54
C PRO A 172 14.11 17.01 19.38
N SER A 173 13.90 18.30 19.09
CA SER A 173 12.90 19.14 19.76
C SER A 173 11.48 18.94 19.21
N SER A 174 11.33 18.22 18.10
CA SER A 174 10.02 17.96 17.49
C SER A 174 9.18 17.00 18.33
N PRO A 175 7.87 17.28 18.52
CA PRO A 175 6.97 16.32 19.15
C PRO A 175 6.85 15.01 18.37
N MET A 176 7.20 15.02 17.08
CA MET A 176 7.16 13.86 16.19
C MET A 176 8.48 13.08 16.15
N ALA A 177 9.54 13.55 16.81
CA ALA A 177 10.86 12.92 16.77
C ALA A 177 10.83 11.44 17.21
N GLY A 178 10.04 11.13 18.26
CA GLY A 178 9.88 9.75 18.75
C GLY A 178 9.11 8.81 17.81
N LEU A 179 8.41 9.35 16.81
CA LEU A 179 7.67 8.56 15.82
C LEU A 179 8.50 8.20 14.60
N ARG A 180 9.67 8.81 14.43
CA ARG A 180 10.57 8.56 13.32
C ARG A 180 11.36 7.26 13.55
N TRP A 181 10.73 6.12 13.30
CA TRP A 181 11.35 4.81 13.51
C TRP A 181 12.32 4.41 12.40
N MET A 182 12.24 5.05 11.23
CA MET A 182 13.17 4.87 10.13
C MET A 182 13.72 6.21 9.65
N ASP A 183 15.02 6.24 9.32
CA ASP A 183 15.70 7.44 8.83
C ASP A 183 15.12 7.95 7.50
N SER A 184 14.59 7.04 6.68
CA SER A 184 13.91 7.32 5.41
C SER A 184 12.54 8.01 5.57
N TRP A 185 12.02 8.16 6.79
CA TRP A 185 10.79 8.89 7.03
C TRP A 185 11.08 10.37 7.27
N GLU A 186 10.46 11.21 6.44
CA GLU A 186 10.74 12.65 6.37
C GLU A 186 9.48 13.50 6.62
N PHE A 187 8.87 13.35 7.79
CA PHE A 187 7.72 14.14 8.24
C PHE A 187 8.09 15.16 9.34
#